data_AF-X0SA15-F1
#
_entry.id   AF-X0SA15-F1
#
_cell.length_a   1.000
_cell.length_b   1.000
_cell.length_c   1.000
_cell.angle_alpha   90.00
_cell.angle_beta   90.00
_cell.angle_gamma   90.00
#
_symmetry.space_group_name_H-M   'P 1'
#
loop_
_entity.id
_entity.type
_entity.pdbx_description
1 polymer ?
#
loop_
_entity_poly.entity_id
_entity_poly.type
_entity_poly.pdbx_seq_one_letter_code
_entity_poly.pdbx_strand_id
1 'polypeptide(L)' 'MVNESKELQYNQDWQTKARGTNDDEYQIYLSCANDGDGNGIDFTTGLPLKTYEEWLGS' A
#
# COMPACT_ATOMS: atom_id res chain seq x y z
N MET A 1 49.30 -15.45 -7.15
CA MET A 1 47.83 -15.55 -7.03
C MET A 1 47.37 -14.26 -6.39
N VAL A 2 46.51 -13.49 -7.06
CA VAL A 2 45.95 -12.25 -6.48
C VAL A 2 44.66 -12.64 -5.78
N ASN A 3 44.61 -12.48 -4.46
CA ASN A 3 43.38 -12.60 -3.71
C ASN A 3 42.57 -11.33 -3.93
N GLU A 4 41.60 -11.37 -4.83
CA GLU A 4 40.59 -10.32 -4.93
C GLU A 4 39.60 -10.47 -3.77
N SER A 5 39.75 -9.64 -2.74
CA SER A 5 38.72 -9.42 -1.73
C SER A 5 37.53 -8.71 -2.39
N LYS A 6 36.51 -9.50 -2.75
CA LYS A 6 35.25 -9.01 -3.31
C LYS A 6 34.44 -8.30 -2.22
N GLU A 7 34.63 -7.00 -2.07
CA GLU A 7 33.86 -6.18 -1.15
C GLU A 7 32.42 -6.05 -1.62
N LEU A 8 31.46 -6.33 -0.73
CA LEU A 8 30.04 -6.13 -0.99
C LEU A 8 29.74 -4.63 -0.98
N GLN A 9 29.40 -4.06 -2.14
CA GLN A 9 29.00 -2.66 -2.24
C GLN A 9 27.50 -2.49 -2.01
N TYR A 10 27.13 -1.44 -1.29
CA TYR A 10 25.73 -1.07 -1.10
C TYR A 10 25.14 -0.58 -2.43
N ASN A 11 24.21 -1.35 -2.99
CA ASN A 11 23.45 -0.89 -4.14
C ASN A 11 22.48 0.20 -3.66
N GLN A 12 22.61 1.44 -4.14
CA GLN A 12 21.68 2.55 -3.84
C GLN A 12 20.31 2.36 -4.54
N ASP A 13 20.23 1.46 -5.52
CA ASP A 13 19.04 1.17 -6.32
C ASP A 13 18.12 0.10 -5.71
N TRP A 14 18.31 -0.26 -4.45
CA TRP A 14 17.31 -1.03 -3.67
C TRP A 14 16.08 -0.16 -3.33
N GLN A 15 15.66 0.71 -4.25
CA GLN A 15 14.32 1.26 -4.21
C GLN A 15 13.35 0.08 -4.36
N THR A 16 12.87 -0.42 -3.22
CA THR A 16 11.67 -1.23 -3.15
C THR A 16 10.66 -0.53 -4.04
N LYS A 17 10.15 -1.23 -5.07
CA LYS A 17 9.11 -0.70 -5.93
C LYS A 17 8.11 0.00 -5.02
N ALA A 18 7.91 1.31 -5.23
CA ALA A 18 6.84 2.01 -4.53
C ALA A 18 5.61 1.12 -4.68
N ARG A 19 4.89 0.91 -3.59
CA ARG A 19 3.59 0.24 -3.64
C ARG A 19 2.73 0.87 -4.74
N GLY A 20 1.64 0.20 -5.12
CA GLY A 20 0.74 0.69 -6.17
C GLY A 20 0.40 2.17 -6.01
N THR A 21 -0.20 2.76 -7.03
CA THR A 21 -0.73 4.12 -6.92
C THR A 21 -1.65 4.24 -5.70
N ASN A 22 -1.84 5.45 -5.18
CA ASN A 22 -2.79 5.68 -4.09
C ASN A 22 -4.20 5.18 -4.45
N ASP A 23 -4.56 5.20 -5.74
CA ASP A 23 -5.80 4.59 -6.22
C ASP A 23 -5.78 3.06 -6.08
N ASP A 24 -4.68 2.38 -6.43
CA ASP A 24 -4.55 0.93 -6.23
C ASP A 24 -4.75 0.54 -4.77
N GLU A 25 -4.12 1.28 -3.85
CA GLU A 25 -4.25 1.05 -2.41
C GLU A 25 -5.65 1.43 -1.88
N TYR A 26 -6.31 2.44 -2.47
CA TYR A 26 -7.69 2.79 -2.14
C TYR A 26 -8.69 1.71 -2.60
N GLN A 27 -8.47 1.08 -3.76
CA GLN A 27 -9.29 -0.05 -4.19
C GLN A 27 -9.12 -1.25 -3.25
N ILE A 28 -7.91 -1.47 -2.71
CA ILE A 28 -7.68 -2.48 -1.68
C ILE A 28 -8.48 -2.14 -0.42
N TYR A 29 -8.41 -0.89 0.05
CA TYR A 29 -9.24 -0.43 1.18
C TYR A 29 -10.71 -0.76 0.98
N LEU A 30 -11.29 -0.36 -0.16
CA LEU A 30 -12.69 -0.65 -0.47
C LEU A 30 -12.97 -2.15 -0.48
N SER A 31 -12.10 -2.97 -1.08
CA SER A 31 -12.27 -4.43 -1.13
C SER A 31 -12.22 -5.10 0.25
N CYS A 32 -11.52 -4.49 1.21
CA CYS A 32 -11.36 -5.01 2.56
C CYS A 32 -12.38 -4.45 3.56
N ALA A 33 -12.90 -3.24 3.32
CA ALA A 33 -13.78 -2.53 4.24
C ALA A 33 -15.25 -2.59 3.83
N ASN A 34 -15.54 -2.70 2.53
CA ASN A 34 -16.89 -2.89 2.01
C ASN A 34 -17.24 -4.38 2.10
N ASP A 35 -18.36 -4.73 2.75
CA ASP A 35 -18.84 -6.10 2.85
C ASP A 35 -19.57 -6.59 1.58
N GLY A 36 -19.66 -5.72 0.56
CA GLY A 36 -20.26 -6.03 -0.73
C GLY A 36 -21.78 -5.82 -0.78
N ASP A 37 -22.38 -5.29 0.28
CA ASP A 37 -23.82 -4.97 0.33
C ASP A 37 -24.18 -3.67 -0.45
N GLY A 38 -23.18 -2.85 -0.76
CA GLY A 38 -23.35 -1.59 -1.47
C GLY A 38 -23.96 -0.46 -0.62
N ASN A 39 -24.07 -0.65 0.70
CA ASN A 39 -24.62 0.33 1.65
C ASN A 39 -23.61 1.42 2.01
N GLY A 40 -22.35 1.27 1.57
CA GLY A 40 -21.30 2.26 1.81
C GLY A 40 -20.89 2.34 3.27
N ILE A 41 -21.03 1.25 4.02
CA ILE A 41 -20.62 1.14 5.42
C ILE A 41 -19.33 0.30 5.49
N ASP A 42 -18.36 0.80 6.24
CA ASP A 42 -17.17 0.07 6.63
C ASP A 42 -17.54 -0.94 7.73
N PHE A 43 -17.58 -2.24 7.40
CA PHE A 43 -18.04 -3.25 8.37
C PHE A 43 -17.09 -3.41 9.56
N THR A 44 -15.84 -2.94 9.46
CA THR A 44 -14.86 -3.06 10.53
C THR A 44 -15.09 -2.01 11.62
N THR A 45 -15.76 -0.91 11.29
CA THR A 45 -16.01 0.21 12.21
C THR A 45 -17.50 0.52 12.43
N GLY A 46 -18.37 0.10 11.51
CA GLY A 46 -19.79 0.46 11.49
C GLY A 46 -20.05 1.91 11.04
N LEU A 47 -19.04 2.62 10.53
CA LEU A 47 -19.14 3.98 10.01
C LEU A 47 -19.26 3.97 8.49
N PRO A 48 -19.68 5.07 7.85
CA PRO A 48 -19.60 5.21 6.40
C PRO A 48 -18.16 4.98 5.88
N LEU A 49 -18.03 4.33 4.73
CA LEU A 49 -16.77 4.22 4.00
C LEU A 49 -16.19 5.62 3.76
N LYS A 50 -14.89 5.76 3.97
CA LYS A 50 -14.19 7.01 3.68
C LYS A 50 -14.21 7.27 2.18
N THR A 51 -14.36 8.53 1.81
CA THR A 51 -14.01 8.99 0.47
C THR A 51 -12.50 8.88 0.24
N TYR A 52 -12.07 8.97 -1.03
CA TYR A 52 -10.65 8.91 -1.38
C TYR A 52 -9.82 9.95 -0.62
N GLU A 53 -10.29 11.20 -0.53
CA GLU A 53 -9.57 12.28 0.17
C GLU A 53 -9.53 12.09 1.68
N GLU A 54 -10.61 11.60 2.29
CA GLU A 54 -10.63 11.27 3.72
C GLU A 54 -9.70 10.10 4.04
N TRP A 55 -9.64 9.10 3.17
CA TRP A 55 -8.72 7.97 3.30
C TRP A 55 -7.27 8.41 3.10
N LEU A 56 -7.00 9.28 2.12
CA LEU A 56 -5.66 9.81 1.83
C LEU A 56 -5.10 10.64 2.99
N GLY A 57 -5.97 11.30 3.76
CA GLY A 57 -5.58 12.10 4.94
C GLY A 57 -5.57 11.35 6.28
N SER A 58 -5.78 10.03 6.29
CA SER A 58 -5.91 9.20 7.52
C SER A 58 -4.63 8.54 8.01
#